data_AF-A0A067BX11-F1
#
_entry.id   AF-A0A067BX11-F1
#
_cell.length_a   1.000
_cell.length_b   1.000
_cell.length_c   1.000
_cell.angle_alpha   90.00
_cell.angle_beta   90.00
_cell.angle_gamma   90.00
#
_symmetry.space_group_name_H-M   'P 1'
#
loop_
_entity.id
_entity.type
_entity.pdbx_description
1 polymer ?
#
loop_
_entity_poly.entity_id
_entity_poly.type
_entity_poly.pdbx_seq_one_letter_code
_entity_poly.pdbx_strand_id
1 'polypeptide(L)'
;MAANRGDELPLFLSYATFANVVRQQYIRQWHAPMHALYASYADALTALLDRAVASSTSVGPLQRHIKAVATDVVASLGREMEKTLQEALAMEGRPYTVNSDVVAAFQTQRSTPLLSALDALAAETDDGRVSMGAVKALVQLHAMTHESLDDLQARDLLWALQAYLQVAAKRFSDKIPMLLQARFLAPFMTELRHRLATTEATDAVLERLLRDGNATARAELSAKLLALQQAKAEMHAIV
;
A
#
# COMPACT_ATOMS: atom_id res chain seq x y z
N MET A 1 -30.26 -1.38 18.40
CA MET A 1 -29.55 -0.11 18.08
C MET A 1 -29.75 0.99 19.11
N ALA A 2 -30.85 0.97 19.89
CA ALA A 2 -31.19 2.02 20.86
C ALA A 2 -30.11 2.37 21.91
N ALA A 3 -29.34 1.39 22.41
CA ALA A 3 -28.36 1.62 23.48
C ALA A 3 -27.11 2.41 23.05
N ASN A 4 -26.81 2.50 21.74
CA ASN A 4 -25.61 3.16 21.21
C ASN A 4 -25.94 4.44 20.42
N ARG A 5 -27.21 4.87 20.43
CA ARG A 5 -27.65 6.12 19.78
C ARG A 5 -27.29 7.30 20.67
N GLY A 6 -26.75 8.37 20.10
CA GLY A 6 -26.55 9.65 20.80
C GLY A 6 -27.85 10.46 20.88
N ASP A 7 -27.75 11.75 21.19
CA ASP A 7 -28.86 12.72 21.26
C ASP A 7 -29.45 13.09 19.87
N GLU A 8 -29.20 12.26 18.85
CA GLU A 8 -29.62 12.47 17.47
C GLU A 8 -31.10 12.14 17.30
N LEU A 9 -31.86 13.03 16.64
CA LEU A 9 -33.28 12.81 16.37
C LEU A 9 -33.53 11.48 15.63
N PRO A 10 -34.72 10.85 15.80
CA PRO A 10 -35.12 9.63 15.10
C PRO A 10 -35.06 9.71 13.56
N LEU A 11 -35.03 10.91 12.99
CA LEU A 11 -34.90 11.09 11.53
C LEU A 11 -33.45 10.95 11.04
N PHE A 12 -32.46 11.18 11.90
CA PHE A 12 -31.05 11.14 11.52
C PHE A 12 -30.45 9.76 11.79
N LEU A 13 -29.62 9.31 10.85
CA LEU A 13 -28.75 8.17 11.06
C LEU A 13 -27.72 8.49 12.13
N SER A 14 -27.44 7.52 13.00
CA SER A 14 -26.49 7.75 14.07
C SER A 14 -25.05 7.75 13.57
N TYR A 15 -24.42 8.93 13.54
CA TYR A 15 -23.02 9.05 13.11
C TYR A 15 -22.09 8.32 14.08
N ALA A 16 -22.39 8.35 15.38
CA ALA A 16 -21.62 7.64 16.39
C ALA A 16 -21.61 6.12 16.12
N THR A 17 -22.77 5.56 15.81
CA THR A 17 -22.90 4.13 15.46
C THR A 17 -22.13 3.82 14.17
N PHE A 18 -22.33 4.63 13.13
CA PHE A 18 -21.60 4.53 11.87
C PHE A 18 -20.08 4.52 12.08
N ALA A 19 -19.56 5.52 12.80
CA ALA A 19 -18.14 5.67 13.04
C ALA A 19 -17.54 4.51 13.84
N ASN A 20 -18.29 4.01 14.82
CA ASN A 20 -17.87 2.84 15.59
C ASN A 20 -17.84 1.58 14.73
N VAL A 21 -18.84 1.35 13.88
CA VAL A 21 -18.84 0.20 12.96
C VAL A 21 -17.67 0.27 11.99
N VAL A 22 -17.45 1.40 11.33
CA VAL A 22 -16.30 1.58 10.41
C VAL A 22 -14.98 1.28 11.12
N ARG A 23 -14.75 1.89 12.29
CA ARG A 23 -13.50 1.75 13.04
C ARG A 23 -13.28 0.32 13.53
N GLN A 24 -14.29 -0.27 14.17
CA GLN A 24 -14.17 -1.55 14.89
C GLN A 24 -14.21 -2.74 13.93
N GLN A 25 -15.05 -2.68 12.90
CA GLN A 25 -15.25 -3.82 12.02
C GLN A 25 -14.37 -3.77 10.77
N TYR A 26 -14.11 -2.59 10.20
CA TYR A 26 -13.45 -2.51 8.89
C TYR A 26 -12.01 -2.02 8.98
N ILE A 27 -11.76 -0.84 9.57
CA ILE A 27 -10.42 -0.25 9.62
C ILE A 27 -9.43 -1.14 10.38
N ARG A 28 -9.87 -1.80 11.46
CA ARG A 28 -9.03 -2.78 12.18
C ARG A 28 -8.53 -3.91 11.29
N GLN A 29 -9.33 -4.35 10.32
CA GLN A 29 -8.94 -5.43 9.41
C GLN A 29 -7.89 -4.98 8.39
N TRP A 30 -7.73 -3.67 8.17
CA TRP A 30 -6.77 -3.14 7.21
C TRP A 30 -5.33 -3.11 7.74
N HIS A 31 -5.14 -3.21 9.06
CA HIS A 31 -3.82 -3.21 9.69
C HIS A 31 -2.94 -4.36 9.18
N ALA A 32 -3.43 -5.59 9.24
CA ALA A 32 -2.67 -6.77 8.81
C ALA A 32 -2.23 -6.74 7.33
N PRO A 33 -3.11 -6.51 6.33
CA PRO A 33 -2.70 -6.46 4.93
C PRO A 33 -1.78 -5.27 4.61
N MET A 34 -1.97 -4.12 5.29
CA MET A 34 -1.07 -2.97 5.15
C MET A 34 0.36 -3.33 5.59
N HIS A 35 0.50 -4.02 6.72
CA HIS A 35 1.80 -4.49 7.22
C HIS A 35 2.41 -5.59 6.37
N ALA A 36 1.59 -6.51 5.85
CA ALA A 36 2.06 -7.53 4.92
C ALA A 36 2.63 -6.91 3.63
N LEU A 37 1.99 -5.85 3.11
CA LEU A 37 2.49 -5.11 1.97
C LEU A 37 3.83 -4.43 2.28
N TYR A 38 3.93 -3.76 3.43
CA TYR A 38 5.19 -3.15 3.88
C TYR A 38 6.32 -4.18 4.02
N ALA A 39 6.06 -5.32 4.66
CA ALA A 39 7.02 -6.41 4.80
C ALA A 39 7.51 -6.91 3.42
N SER A 40 6.58 -7.09 2.48
CA SER A 40 6.93 -7.50 1.11
C SER A 40 7.86 -6.49 0.41
N TYR A 41 7.68 -5.19 0.64
CA TYR A 41 8.57 -4.14 0.13
C TYR A 41 9.96 -4.22 0.77
N ALA A 42 10.04 -4.40 2.08
CA ALA A 42 11.30 -4.51 2.81
C ALA A 42 12.10 -5.78 2.39
N ASP A 43 11.40 -6.90 2.22
CA ASP A 43 12.00 -8.16 1.76
C ASP A 43 12.50 -8.04 0.31
N ALA A 44 11.68 -7.47 -0.58
CA ALA A 44 12.07 -7.24 -1.97
C ALA A 44 13.27 -6.31 -2.09
N LEU A 45 13.33 -5.26 -1.25
CA LEU A 45 14.45 -4.33 -1.21
C LEU A 45 15.73 -5.02 -0.72
N THR A 46 15.63 -5.82 0.34
CA THR A 46 16.77 -6.59 0.88
C THR A 46 17.29 -7.58 -0.17
N ALA A 47 16.41 -8.32 -0.84
CA ALA A 47 16.77 -9.24 -1.90
C ALA A 47 17.37 -8.54 -3.14
N LEU A 48 16.92 -7.32 -3.45
CA LEU A 48 17.53 -6.50 -4.50
C LEU A 48 18.96 -6.10 -4.12
N LEU A 49 19.17 -5.66 -2.88
CA LEU A 49 20.50 -5.28 -2.38
C LEU A 49 21.45 -6.46 -2.37
N ASP A 50 21.01 -7.63 -1.92
CA ASP A 50 21.83 -8.84 -1.93
C ASP A 50 22.28 -9.21 -3.34
N ARG A 51 21.38 -9.14 -4.31
CA ARG A 51 21.70 -9.40 -5.73
C ARG A 51 22.64 -8.33 -6.29
N ALA A 52 22.38 -7.06 -6.01
CA ALA A 52 23.20 -5.94 -6.49
C ALA A 52 24.64 -6.05 -5.94
N VAL A 53 24.80 -6.31 -4.65
CA VAL A 53 26.11 -6.48 -4.01
C VAL A 53 26.82 -7.74 -4.52
N ALA A 54 26.11 -8.85 -4.71
CA ALA A 54 26.71 -10.05 -5.28
C ALA A 54 27.20 -9.83 -6.72
N SER A 55 26.50 -9.00 -7.49
CA SER A 55 26.86 -8.68 -8.88
C SER A 55 28.06 -7.74 -9.04
N SER A 56 28.43 -6.98 -8.00
CA SER A 56 29.41 -5.90 -8.11
C SER A 56 30.88 -6.35 -8.20
N THR A 57 31.16 -7.66 -8.26
CA THR A 57 32.50 -8.30 -8.33
C THR A 57 33.54 -7.77 -7.33
N SER A 58 33.08 -7.06 -6.30
CA SER A 58 33.90 -6.31 -5.35
C SER A 58 34.49 -7.20 -4.26
N VAL A 59 35.49 -6.67 -3.55
CA VAL A 59 36.16 -7.39 -2.46
C VAL A 59 35.18 -7.70 -1.34
N GLY A 60 35.24 -8.92 -0.78
CA GLY A 60 34.29 -9.39 0.26
C GLY A 60 34.10 -8.46 1.47
N PRO A 61 35.14 -7.77 2.00
CA PRO A 61 34.97 -6.77 3.05
C PRO A 61 34.09 -5.58 2.62
N LEU A 62 34.25 -5.08 1.39
CA LEU A 62 33.44 -3.99 0.85
C LEU A 62 31.98 -4.43 0.66
N GLN A 63 31.76 -5.65 0.16
CA GLN A 63 30.40 -6.22 0.04
C GLN A 63 29.69 -6.28 1.40
N ARG A 64 30.36 -6.80 2.43
CA ARG A 64 29.80 -6.86 3.79
C ARG A 64 29.50 -5.47 4.36
N HIS A 65 30.38 -4.51 4.11
CA HIS A 65 30.19 -3.14 4.57
C HIS A 65 28.99 -2.47 3.89
N ILE A 66 28.87 -2.56 2.57
CA ILE A 66 27.71 -2.01 1.83
C ILE A 66 26.40 -2.64 2.34
N LYS A 67 26.39 -3.96 2.57
CA LYS A 67 25.22 -4.63 3.15
C LYS A 67 24.87 -4.09 4.52
N ALA A 68 25.85 -3.94 5.42
CA ALA A 68 25.63 -3.41 6.76
C ALA A 68 25.03 -2.00 6.73
N VAL A 69 25.60 -1.10 5.92
CA VAL A 69 25.08 0.26 5.76
C VAL A 69 23.65 0.24 5.21
N ALA A 70 23.38 -0.60 4.20
CA ALA A 70 22.04 -0.69 3.63
C ALA A 70 21.01 -1.25 4.63
N THR A 71 21.36 -2.28 5.41
CA THR A 71 20.51 -2.82 6.48
C THR A 71 20.20 -1.76 7.54
N ASP A 72 21.18 -0.95 7.93
CA ASP A 72 20.98 0.13 8.90
C ASP A 72 20.02 1.22 8.37
N VAL A 73 20.16 1.59 7.09
CA VAL A 73 19.24 2.54 6.44
C VAL A 73 17.82 1.98 6.37
N VAL A 74 17.66 0.71 5.97
CA VAL A 74 16.35 0.04 5.94
C VAL A 74 15.72 0.01 7.34
N ALA A 75 16.50 -0.32 8.38
CA ALA A 75 16.00 -0.35 9.75
C ALA A 75 15.59 1.04 10.25
N SER A 76 16.34 2.09 9.89
CA SER A 76 16.00 3.47 10.26
C SER A 76 14.71 3.94 9.60
N LEU A 77 14.61 3.81 8.27
CA LEU A 77 13.43 4.20 7.52
C LEU A 77 12.21 3.33 7.86
N GLY A 78 12.43 2.07 8.22
CA GLY A 78 11.37 1.16 8.65
C GLY A 78 10.66 1.62 9.92
N ARG A 79 11.40 2.13 10.92
CA ARG A 79 10.80 2.70 12.14
C ARG A 79 9.96 3.93 11.85
N GLU A 80 10.41 4.80 10.94
CA GLU A 80 9.65 5.97 10.52
C GLU A 80 8.42 5.61 9.70
N MET A 81 8.55 4.59 8.84
CA MET A 81 7.45 4.09 8.03
C MET A 81 6.36 3.47 8.89
N GLU A 82 6.72 2.68 9.91
CA GLU A 82 5.76 2.12 10.87
C GLU A 82 4.89 3.21 11.49
N LYS A 83 5.52 4.29 11.98
CA LYS A 83 4.80 5.44 12.54
C LYS A 83 3.86 6.07 11.51
N THR A 84 4.33 6.27 10.30
CA THR A 84 3.55 6.86 9.19
C THR A 84 2.34 5.98 8.82
N LEU A 85 2.50 4.65 8.82
CA LEU A 85 1.41 3.70 8.57
C LEU A 85 0.36 3.74 9.69
N GLN A 86 0.80 3.81 10.96
CA GLN A 86 -0.12 3.94 12.09
C GLN A 86 -0.92 5.25 12.04
N GLU A 87 -0.28 6.36 11.69
CA GLU A 87 -0.95 7.64 11.48
C GLU A 87 -1.96 7.58 10.32
N ALA A 88 -1.59 6.94 9.21
CA ALA A 88 -2.49 6.76 8.07
C ALA A 88 -3.73 5.94 8.46
N LEU A 89 -3.57 4.87 9.25
CA LEU A 89 -4.66 4.05 9.75
C LEU A 89 -5.54 4.80 10.76
N ALA A 90 -4.93 5.56 11.68
CA ALA A 90 -5.64 6.35 12.67
C ALA A 90 -6.54 7.41 12.01
N MET A 91 -6.06 8.04 10.93
CA MET A 91 -6.85 9.01 10.15
C MET A 91 -8.10 8.38 9.51
N GLU A 92 -8.00 7.13 9.02
CA GLU A 92 -9.15 6.42 8.48
C GLU A 92 -10.14 5.95 9.57
N GLY A 93 -9.69 5.87 10.83
CA GLY A 93 -10.53 5.55 11.99
C GLY A 93 -11.60 6.60 12.33
N ARG A 94 -11.53 7.79 11.71
CA ARG A 94 -12.56 8.84 11.76
C ARG A 94 -13.20 9.00 10.38
N PRO A 95 -14.40 8.47 10.16
CA PRO A 95 -15.01 8.52 8.84
C PRO A 95 -15.35 9.94 8.41
N TYR A 96 -14.71 10.39 7.33
CA TYR A 96 -14.92 11.70 6.75
C TYR A 96 -14.59 11.67 5.26
N THR A 97 -15.42 12.32 4.46
CA THR A 97 -15.23 12.47 3.02
C THR A 97 -16.08 13.61 2.48
N VAL A 98 -15.56 14.28 1.47
CA VAL A 98 -16.30 15.26 0.65
C VAL A 98 -16.62 14.71 -0.73
N ASN A 99 -16.28 13.44 -0.99
CA ASN A 99 -16.52 12.80 -2.27
C ASN A 99 -18.03 12.57 -2.48
N SER A 100 -18.59 13.19 -3.53
CA SER A 100 -19.98 13.04 -3.96
C SER A 100 -20.36 11.61 -4.34
N ASP A 101 -19.39 10.77 -4.71
CA ASP A 101 -19.60 9.38 -5.09
C ASP A 101 -20.29 8.58 -3.98
N VAL A 102 -20.04 8.92 -2.71
CA VAL A 102 -20.70 8.27 -1.57
C VAL A 102 -22.20 8.51 -1.59
N VAL A 103 -22.62 9.75 -1.88
CA VAL A 103 -24.03 10.11 -1.97
C VAL A 103 -24.68 9.42 -3.16
N ALA A 104 -24.01 9.42 -4.32
CA ALA A 104 -24.50 8.74 -5.51
C ALA A 104 -24.67 7.23 -5.26
N ALA A 105 -23.64 6.57 -4.71
CA ALA A 105 -23.68 5.14 -4.39
C ALA A 105 -24.80 4.80 -3.38
N PHE A 106 -24.97 5.62 -2.35
CA PHE A 106 -26.07 5.46 -1.38
C PHE A 106 -27.45 5.58 -2.06
N GLN A 107 -27.66 6.61 -2.88
CA GLN A 107 -28.93 6.82 -3.58
C GLN A 107 -29.24 5.69 -4.58
N THR A 108 -28.22 5.18 -5.28
CA THR A 108 -28.36 4.02 -6.14
C THR A 108 -28.78 2.80 -5.33
N GLN A 109 -28.10 2.49 -4.22
CA GLN A 109 -28.43 1.35 -3.37
C GLN A 109 -29.85 1.45 -2.78
N ARG A 110 -30.26 2.66 -2.38
CA ARG A 110 -31.60 2.93 -1.84
C ARG A 110 -32.71 2.78 -2.88
N SER A 111 -32.46 3.18 -4.13
CA SER A 111 -33.47 3.13 -5.20
C SER A 111 -33.52 1.78 -5.93
N THR A 112 -32.43 0.99 -5.88
CA THR A 112 -32.33 -0.32 -6.56
C THR A 112 -33.49 -1.29 -6.25
N PRO A 113 -33.92 -1.50 -4.99
CA PRO A 113 -35.02 -2.41 -4.69
C PRO A 113 -36.32 -2.01 -5.39
N LEU A 114 -36.67 -0.72 -5.33
CA LEU A 114 -37.85 -0.20 -5.99
C LEU A 114 -37.76 -0.36 -7.51
N LEU A 115 -36.63 0.00 -8.11
CA LEU A 115 -36.42 -0.15 -9.54
C LEU A 115 -36.52 -1.62 -9.97
N SER A 116 -35.89 -2.54 -9.25
CA SER A 116 -35.96 -3.98 -9.55
C SER A 116 -37.37 -4.54 -9.46
N ALA A 117 -38.17 -4.05 -8.50
CA ALA A 117 -39.55 -4.48 -8.33
C ALA A 117 -40.45 -3.89 -9.43
N LEU A 118 -40.18 -2.67 -9.91
CA LEU A 118 -40.85 -2.10 -11.08
C LEU A 118 -40.48 -2.85 -12.37
N ASP A 119 -39.22 -3.23 -12.54
CA ASP A 119 -38.74 -4.01 -13.68
C ASP A 119 -39.40 -5.41 -13.71
N ALA A 120 -39.50 -6.07 -12.54
CA ALA A 120 -40.20 -7.35 -12.41
C ALA A 120 -41.69 -7.22 -12.77
N LEU A 121 -42.35 -6.18 -12.27
CA LEU A 121 -43.76 -5.91 -12.58
C LEU A 121 -43.99 -5.64 -14.07
N ALA A 122 -43.04 -4.98 -14.74
CA ALA A 122 -43.09 -4.77 -16.18
C ALA A 122 -42.89 -6.08 -16.96
N ALA A 123 -41.99 -6.95 -16.49
CA ALA A 123 -41.66 -8.24 -17.12
C ALA A 123 -42.78 -9.29 -17.02
N GLU A 124 -43.67 -9.21 -16.02
CA GLU A 124 -44.80 -10.12 -15.84
C GLU A 124 -45.96 -9.89 -16.84
N THR A 125 -45.93 -8.79 -17.62
CA THR A 125 -46.98 -8.44 -18.58
C THR A 125 -46.50 -8.54 -20.03
N ASP A 126 -47.00 -9.54 -20.77
CA ASP A 126 -46.70 -9.76 -22.20
C ASP A 126 -47.10 -8.56 -23.10
N ASP A 127 -48.11 -7.79 -22.70
CA ASP A 127 -48.62 -6.64 -23.47
C ASP A 127 -47.95 -5.31 -23.11
N GLY A 128 -46.98 -5.31 -22.17
CA GLY A 128 -46.34 -4.08 -21.65
C GLY A 128 -47.29 -3.13 -20.89
N ARG A 129 -48.50 -3.57 -20.58
CA ARG A 129 -49.54 -2.78 -19.90
C ARG A 129 -49.59 -3.13 -18.42
N VAL A 130 -48.98 -2.29 -17.59
CA VAL A 130 -48.99 -2.42 -16.13
C VAL A 130 -50.17 -1.68 -15.51
N SER A 131 -50.86 -2.29 -14.55
CA SER A 131 -51.92 -1.62 -13.79
C SER A 131 -51.36 -0.48 -12.93
N MET A 132 -51.89 0.73 -13.08
CA MET A 132 -51.55 1.88 -12.23
C MET A 132 -51.81 1.58 -10.73
N GLY A 133 -52.78 0.71 -10.41
CA GLY A 133 -53.00 0.26 -9.04
C GLY A 133 -51.84 -0.57 -8.49
N ALA A 134 -51.25 -1.44 -9.31
CA ALA A 134 -50.09 -2.25 -8.94
C ALA A 134 -48.84 -1.37 -8.76
N VAL A 135 -48.62 -0.39 -9.65
CA VAL A 135 -47.52 0.59 -9.53
C VAL A 135 -47.67 1.40 -8.23
N LYS A 136 -48.86 1.92 -7.93
CA LYS A 136 -49.11 2.67 -6.69
C LYS A 136 -48.89 1.80 -5.45
N ALA A 137 -49.37 0.56 -5.44
CA ALA A 137 -49.17 -0.36 -4.33
C ALA A 137 -47.68 -0.65 -4.08
N LEU A 138 -46.90 -0.84 -5.15
CA LEU A 138 -45.48 -1.12 -5.08
C LEU A 138 -44.68 0.11 -4.60
N VAL A 139 -45.01 1.30 -5.09
CA VAL A 139 -44.44 2.56 -4.58
C VAL A 139 -44.82 2.78 -3.12
N GLN A 140 -46.07 2.53 -2.73
CA GLN A 140 -46.49 2.63 -1.33
C GLN A 140 -45.75 1.64 -0.44
N LEU A 141 -45.52 0.41 -0.89
CA LEU A 141 -44.74 -0.58 -0.14
C LEU A 141 -43.29 -0.12 0.14
N HIS A 142 -42.67 0.56 -0.82
CA HIS A 142 -41.28 1.00 -0.73
C HIS A 142 -41.10 2.41 -0.15
N ALA A 143 -42.10 3.28 -0.27
CA ALA A 143 -42.06 4.67 0.19
C ALA A 143 -42.84 4.92 1.49
N MET A 144 -43.83 4.08 1.81
CA MET A 144 -44.60 4.13 3.05
C MET A 144 -44.21 2.95 3.94
N THR A 145 -43.88 3.26 5.19
CA THR A 145 -43.23 2.34 6.09
C THR A 145 -44.23 1.43 6.78
N HIS A 146 -44.23 0.15 6.42
CA HIS A 146 -44.80 -0.95 7.22
C HIS A 146 -43.77 -1.57 8.18
N GLU A 147 -42.50 -1.25 8.00
CA GLU A 147 -41.36 -1.70 8.83
C GLU A 147 -41.22 -0.84 10.09
N SER A 148 -40.59 -1.39 11.14
CA SER A 148 -40.24 -0.61 12.32
C SER A 148 -39.23 0.49 11.96
N LEU A 149 -39.25 1.61 12.69
CA LEU A 149 -38.28 2.69 12.47
C LEU A 149 -36.83 2.21 12.63
N ASP A 150 -36.60 1.24 13.52
CA ASP A 150 -35.29 0.67 13.78
C ASP A 150 -34.76 -0.14 12.58
N ASP A 151 -35.62 -0.90 11.91
CA ASP A 151 -35.24 -1.71 10.74
C ASP A 151 -34.87 -0.82 9.55
N LEU A 152 -35.62 0.26 9.35
CA LEU A 152 -35.35 1.25 8.32
C LEU A 152 -34.01 1.94 8.53
N GLN A 153 -33.75 2.37 9.77
CA GLN A 153 -32.47 2.98 10.13
C GLN A 153 -31.32 1.99 10.00
N ALA A 154 -31.53 0.72 10.35
CA ALA A 154 -30.50 -0.31 10.19
C ALA A 154 -30.15 -0.52 8.71
N ARG A 155 -31.14 -0.55 7.82
CA ARG A 155 -30.94 -0.67 6.37
C ARG A 155 -30.26 0.56 5.78
N ASP A 156 -30.73 1.76 6.12
CA ASP A 156 -30.11 3.00 5.66
C ASP A 156 -28.66 3.13 6.18
N LEU A 157 -28.39 2.70 7.42
CA LEU A 157 -27.03 2.63 7.96
C LEU A 157 -26.15 1.65 7.18
N LEU A 158 -26.68 0.47 6.83
CA LEU A 158 -25.95 -0.53 6.05
C LEU A 158 -25.56 0.00 4.66
N TRP A 159 -26.48 0.63 3.94
CA TRP A 159 -26.19 1.23 2.64
C TRP A 159 -25.18 2.38 2.76
N ALA A 160 -25.33 3.24 3.77
CA ALA A 160 -24.37 4.30 4.03
C ALA A 160 -22.96 3.75 4.30
N LEU A 161 -22.85 2.66 5.08
CA LEU A 161 -21.59 1.99 5.35
C LEU A 161 -20.97 1.43 4.06
N GLN A 162 -21.75 0.72 3.25
CA GLN A 162 -21.27 0.15 1.99
C GLN A 162 -20.77 1.25 1.04
N ALA A 163 -21.55 2.31 0.83
CA ALA A 163 -21.18 3.44 -0.02
C ALA A 163 -19.90 4.13 0.46
N TYR A 164 -19.76 4.37 1.76
CA TYR A 164 -18.55 4.97 2.32
C TYR A 164 -17.33 4.06 2.17
N LEU A 165 -17.47 2.78 2.51
CA LEU A 165 -16.38 1.81 2.48
C LEU A 165 -15.83 1.60 1.07
N GLN A 166 -16.66 1.68 0.03
CA GLN A 166 -16.19 1.62 -1.35
C GLN A 166 -15.19 2.74 -1.69
N VAL A 167 -15.48 3.96 -1.23
CA VAL A 167 -14.60 5.12 -1.46
C VAL A 167 -13.38 5.06 -0.55
N ALA A 168 -13.57 4.73 0.73
CA ALA A 168 -12.48 4.65 1.71
C ALA A 168 -11.48 3.54 1.35
N ALA A 169 -11.95 2.36 0.92
CA ALA A 169 -11.08 1.25 0.53
C ALA A 169 -10.22 1.60 -0.70
N LYS A 170 -10.79 2.24 -1.71
CA LYS A 170 -10.03 2.73 -2.89
C LYS A 170 -8.96 3.73 -2.46
N ARG A 171 -9.37 4.77 -1.72
CA ARG A 171 -8.46 5.79 -1.19
C ARG A 171 -7.30 5.18 -0.39
N PHE A 172 -7.60 4.21 0.47
CA PHE A 172 -6.58 3.55 1.29
C PHE A 172 -5.64 2.69 0.45
N SER A 173 -6.21 1.94 -0.51
CA SER A 173 -5.44 1.08 -1.43
C SER A 173 -4.48 1.88 -2.30
N ASP A 174 -4.83 3.12 -2.67
CA ASP A 174 -3.93 4.01 -3.40
C ASP A 174 -2.91 4.69 -2.48
N LYS A 175 -3.36 5.16 -1.31
CA LYS A 175 -2.54 5.94 -0.37
C LYS A 175 -1.37 5.14 0.20
N ILE A 176 -1.57 3.88 0.58
CA ILE A 176 -0.52 3.09 1.25
C ILE A 176 0.70 2.85 0.33
N PRO A 177 0.55 2.36 -0.92
CA PRO A 177 1.67 2.24 -1.85
C PRO A 177 2.36 3.58 -2.14
N MET A 178 1.60 4.66 -2.29
CA MET A 178 2.17 6.00 -2.48
C MET A 178 3.02 6.45 -1.29
N LEU A 179 2.56 6.18 -0.07
CA LEU A 179 3.33 6.46 1.15
C LEU A 179 4.61 5.62 1.20
N LEU A 180 4.54 4.32 0.91
CA LEU A 180 5.72 3.45 0.84
C LEU A 180 6.74 3.96 -0.20
N GLN A 181 6.29 4.38 -1.37
CA GLN A 181 7.16 4.96 -2.39
C GLN A 181 7.84 6.25 -1.89
N ALA A 182 7.06 7.18 -1.36
CA ALA A 182 7.53 8.52 -1.00
C ALA A 182 8.34 8.57 0.30
N ARG A 183 8.07 7.67 1.26
CA ARG A 183 8.65 7.71 2.61
C ARG A 183 9.59 6.55 2.92
N PHE A 184 9.57 5.48 2.14
CA PHE A 184 10.46 4.34 2.33
C PHE A 184 11.42 4.16 1.16
N LEU A 185 10.92 3.92 -0.06
CA LEU A 185 11.79 3.59 -1.20
C LEU A 185 12.62 4.76 -1.73
N ALA A 186 12.01 5.92 -2.01
CA ALA A 186 12.74 7.06 -2.53
C ALA A 186 13.78 7.62 -1.52
N PRO A 187 13.44 7.75 -0.22
CA PRO A 187 14.41 8.11 0.80
C PRO A 187 15.52 7.07 0.95
N PHE A 188 15.21 5.76 0.85
CA PHE A 188 16.22 4.71 0.91
C PHE A 188 17.33 4.91 -0.13
N MET A 189 16.96 5.13 -1.40
CA MET A 189 17.94 5.34 -2.47
C MET A 189 18.78 6.60 -2.24
N THR A 190 18.14 7.66 -1.74
CA THR A 190 18.80 8.94 -1.46
C THR A 190 19.79 8.81 -0.31
N GLU A 191 19.36 8.20 0.79
CA GLU A 191 20.14 8.03 2.02
C GLU A 191 21.28 7.04 1.82
N LEU A 192 21.04 5.91 1.15
CA LEU A 192 22.09 4.94 0.83
C LEU A 192 23.17 5.59 -0.02
N ARG A 193 22.79 6.32 -1.08
CA ARG A 193 23.74 7.04 -1.92
C ARG A 193 24.50 8.10 -1.13
N HIS A 194 23.82 8.83 -0.27
CA HIS A 194 24.45 9.85 0.57
C HIS A 194 25.49 9.22 1.49
N ARG A 195 25.12 8.23 2.31
CA ARG A 195 26.03 7.57 3.25
C ARG A 195 27.24 6.95 2.58
N LEU A 196 27.03 6.26 1.46
CA LEU A 196 28.13 5.65 0.70
C LEU A 196 29.04 6.67 0.03
N ALA A 197 28.62 7.93 -0.16
CA ALA A 197 29.43 8.99 -0.75
C ALA A 197 30.12 9.88 0.29
N THR A 198 29.58 9.98 1.50
CA THR A 198 30.05 10.92 2.54
C THR A 198 30.61 10.16 3.74
N THR A 199 29.72 9.63 4.59
CA THR A 199 30.06 9.12 5.94
C THR A 199 30.84 7.82 5.89
N GLU A 200 30.51 6.94 4.94
CA GLU A 200 31.04 5.57 4.86
C GLU A 200 32.15 5.44 3.80
N ALA A 201 32.54 6.54 3.15
CA ALA A 201 33.63 6.60 2.16
C ALA A 201 34.80 7.48 2.62
N THR A 202 35.02 7.61 3.93
CA THR A 202 36.23 8.27 4.44
C THR A 202 37.48 7.49 4.06
N ASP A 203 38.60 8.18 3.84
CA ASP A 203 39.86 7.56 3.39
C ASP A 203 40.31 6.41 4.30
N ALA A 204 40.18 6.58 5.63
CA ALA A 204 40.51 5.54 6.59
C ALA A 204 39.63 4.28 6.45
N VAL A 205 38.35 4.45 6.11
CA VAL A 205 37.43 3.35 5.88
C VAL A 205 37.75 2.67 4.55
N LEU A 206 38.02 3.43 3.50
CA LEU A 206 38.39 2.91 2.18
C LEU A 206 39.71 2.14 2.24
N GLU A 207 40.74 2.67 2.91
CA GLU A 207 42.02 1.97 3.11
C GLU A 207 41.86 0.64 3.84
N ARG A 208 40.95 0.57 4.81
CA ARG A 208 40.65 -0.68 5.53
C ARG A 208 39.89 -1.68 4.65
N LEU A 209 38.93 -1.21 3.87
CA LEU A 209 38.03 -2.06 3.08
C LEU A 209 38.64 -2.54 1.77
N LEU A 210 39.50 -1.73 1.15
CA LEU A 210 40.13 -1.99 -0.14
C LEU A 210 41.51 -2.65 -0.01
N ARG A 211 41.87 -3.18 1.17
CA ARG A 211 43.09 -3.98 1.32
C ARG A 211 43.05 -5.14 0.33
N ASP A 212 44.04 -5.11 -0.56
CA ASP A 212 44.03 -5.84 -1.82
C ASP A 212 44.34 -7.33 -1.55
N GLY A 213 43.29 -8.15 -1.38
CA GLY A 213 43.42 -9.58 -1.09
C GLY A 213 44.13 -10.37 -2.19
N ASN A 214 44.24 -9.82 -3.40
CA ASN A 214 44.83 -10.45 -4.58
C ASN A 214 46.12 -9.75 -5.07
N ALA A 215 46.74 -8.90 -4.25
CA ALA A 215 47.96 -8.17 -4.64
C ALA A 215 49.07 -9.11 -5.14
N THR A 216 49.23 -10.26 -4.49
CA THR A 216 50.22 -11.29 -4.84
C THR A 216 49.93 -11.93 -6.19
N ALA A 217 48.69 -12.38 -6.43
CA ALA A 217 48.28 -12.96 -7.69
C ALA A 217 48.40 -11.96 -8.86
N ARG A 218 48.07 -10.68 -8.61
CA ARG A 218 48.24 -9.61 -9.61
C ARG A 218 49.72 -9.35 -9.91
N ALA A 219 50.57 -9.33 -8.88
CA ALA A 219 52.01 -9.20 -9.04
C ALA A 219 52.60 -10.37 -9.84
N GLU A 220 52.22 -11.62 -9.54
CA GLU A 220 52.66 -12.79 -10.29
C GLU A 220 52.21 -12.77 -11.76
N LEU A 221 50.95 -12.42 -12.02
CA LEU A 221 50.43 -12.29 -13.38
C LEU A 221 51.15 -11.17 -14.14
N SER A 222 51.42 -10.04 -13.48
CA SER A 222 52.17 -8.94 -14.10
C SER A 222 53.60 -9.35 -14.46
N ALA A 223 54.28 -10.09 -13.58
CA ALA A 223 55.62 -10.61 -13.83
C ALA A 223 55.62 -11.62 -15.00
N LYS A 224 54.63 -12.53 -15.05
CA LYS A 224 54.46 -13.47 -16.16
C LYS A 224 54.20 -12.75 -17.48
N LEU A 225 53.38 -11.69 -17.47
CA LEU A 225 53.08 -10.90 -18.67
C LEU A 225 54.35 -10.19 -19.18
N LEU A 226 55.14 -9.63 -18.27
CA LEU A 226 56.41 -8.96 -18.59
C LEU A 226 57.43 -9.94 -19.19
N ALA A 227 57.56 -11.13 -18.61
CA ALA A 227 58.41 -12.20 -19.15
C ALA A 227 57.96 -12.65 -20.55
N LEU A 228 56.65 -12.79 -20.79
CA LEU A 228 56.12 -13.13 -22.11
C LEU A 228 56.35 -12.03 -23.15
N GLN A 229 56.29 -10.76 -22.74
CA GLN A 229 56.61 -9.63 -23.62
C GLN A 229 58.09 -9.61 -24.01
N GLN A 230 58.99 -9.88 -23.06
CA GLN A 230 60.42 -10.01 -23.33
C GLN A 230 60.72 -11.17 -24.29
N ALA A 231 60.16 -12.35 -24.03
CA ALA A 231 60.31 -13.50 -24.92
C ALA A 231 59.80 -13.22 -26.34
N LYS A 232 58.67 -12.50 -26.48
CA LYS A 232 58.16 -12.08 -27.79
C LYS A 232 59.12 -11.11 -28.50
N ALA A 233 59.72 -10.17 -27.77
CA ALA A 233 60.68 -9.23 -28.34
C ALA A 233 61.96 -9.92 -28.81
N GLU A 234 62.46 -10.89 -28.03
CA GLU A 234 63.62 -11.71 -28.39
C GLU A 234 63.36 -12.56 -29.64
N MET A 235 62.17 -13.17 -29.75
CA MET A 235 61.79 -13.92 -30.96
C MET A 235 61.73 -13.06 -32.23
N HIS A 236 61.32 -11.79 -32.12
CA HIS A 236 61.34 -10.86 -33.25
C HIS A 236 62.74 -10.32 -33.59
N ALA A 237 63.71 -10.42 -32.68
CA ALA A 237 65.09 -10.01 -32.93
C ALA A 237 65.95 -11.10 -33.60
N ILE A 238 65.47 -12.35 -33.63
CA ILE A 238 66.16 -13.53 -34.20
C ILE A 238 65.76 -13.79 -35.66
N VAL A 239 64.71 -13.13 -36.16
CA VAL A 239 64.26 -13.16 -37.58
C VAL A 239 64.73 -11.89 -38.29
#